data_AF-A0A382S0I5-F1
#
_entry.id   AF-A0A382S0I5-F1
#
_cell.length_a   1.000
_cell.length_b   1.000
_cell.length_c   1.000
_cell.angle_alpha   90.00
_cell.angle_beta   90.00
_cell.angle_gamma   90.00
#
_symmetry.space_group_name_H-M   'P 1'
#
loop_
_entity.id
_entity.type
_entity.pdbx_description
1 polymer ?
#
loop_
_entity_poly.entity_id
_entity_poly.type
_entity_poly.pdbx_seq_one_letter_code
_entity_poly.pdbx_strand_id
1 'polypeptide(L)'
;FHHYDKYAQDTGRLNGKILRINVNVKTTGGHPAYGIPPGNLFRGKAEGLDEIYAWGFRNPFRLSFDRAGNGDMFVSGVAESFWETVYLVQRQGNYGWAIREGRHCYIRSRAFDPPKDCPRHGPLGERIHDPIIEYANWSVKRPWSKVKVAPMGTANVGGFLYRGAAIPALHGRFVFGDFSSVIMKPSGQLFAAMSTTNWGALWTVDKLHQLDVRLHSLAEDGQGELYLLTTALGIPVGNTGKVWKLLPGTP
;
A
#
# COMPACT_ATOMS: atom_id res chain seq x y z
N PHE A 1 -0.23 7.36 24.59
CA PHE A 1 -0.19 6.36 23.51
C PHE A 1 -1.59 5.79 23.34
N HIS A 2 -2.18 5.85 22.14
CA HIS A 2 -3.35 5.01 21.88
C HIS A 2 -2.86 3.58 21.79
N HIS A 3 -3.48 2.66 22.53
CA HIS A 3 -2.98 1.29 22.69
C HIS A 3 -2.87 0.51 21.37
N TYR A 4 -3.61 0.92 20.34
CA TYR A 4 -3.63 0.29 19.02
C TYR A 4 -2.37 0.51 18.17
N ASP A 5 -1.58 1.57 18.40
CA ASP A 5 -0.39 1.86 17.56
C ASP A 5 0.66 0.73 17.62
N LYS A 6 0.68 -0.03 18.73
CA LYS A 6 1.59 -1.15 18.93
C LYS A 6 1.12 -2.44 18.25
N TYR A 7 -0.15 -2.54 17.85
CA TYR A 7 -0.73 -3.81 17.40
C TYR A 7 -0.14 -4.32 16.10
N ALA A 8 0.31 -3.42 15.22
CA ALA A 8 0.96 -3.82 13.99
C ALA A 8 2.32 -4.49 14.24
N GLN A 9 3.00 -4.14 15.34
CA GLN A 9 4.26 -4.73 15.78
C GLN A 9 4.06 -5.96 16.69
N ASP A 10 2.92 -6.06 17.36
CA ASP A 10 2.53 -7.22 18.15
C ASP A 10 2.18 -8.39 17.22
N THR A 11 3.08 -9.38 17.14
CA THR A 11 2.93 -10.60 16.35
C THR A 11 2.00 -11.62 17.02
N GLY A 12 1.55 -11.40 18.25
CA GLY A 12 0.46 -12.14 18.90
C GLY A 12 -0.94 -11.69 18.46
N ARG A 13 -1.03 -10.77 17.48
CA ARG A 13 -2.30 -10.20 16.97
C ARG A 13 -2.33 -10.14 15.45
N LEU A 14 -3.54 -10.16 14.90
CA LEU A 14 -3.77 -10.11 13.44
C LEU A 14 -3.96 -8.70 12.86
N ASN A 15 -3.88 -7.64 13.68
CA ASN A 15 -4.01 -6.26 13.21
C ASN A 15 -2.74 -5.78 12.51
N GLY A 16 -2.87 -5.10 11.36
CA GLY A 16 -1.74 -4.54 10.63
C GLY A 16 -0.82 -5.61 10.01
N LYS A 17 -1.42 -6.72 9.55
CA LYS A 17 -0.73 -7.91 9.03
C LYS A 17 -1.17 -8.22 7.60
N ILE A 18 -0.30 -8.89 6.85
CA ILE A 18 -0.67 -9.74 5.73
C ILE A 18 -0.65 -11.18 6.23
N LEU A 19 -1.76 -11.89 6.04
CA LEU A 19 -1.92 -13.27 6.45
C LEU A 19 -1.74 -14.20 5.25
N ARG A 20 -1.14 -15.37 5.47
CA ARG A 20 -1.00 -16.42 4.46
C ARG A 20 -1.52 -17.73 5.03
N ILE A 21 -2.57 -18.26 4.41
CA ILE A 21 -3.28 -19.47 4.85
C ILE A 21 -3.33 -20.50 3.71
N ASN A 22 -3.55 -21.76 4.06
CA ASN A 22 -3.80 -22.85 3.12
C ASN A 22 -5.30 -23.17 3.10
N VAL A 23 -5.99 -22.79 2.03
CA VAL A 23 -7.43 -23.05 1.86
C VAL A 23 -7.74 -24.49 1.42
N ASN A 24 -6.73 -25.26 1.02
CA ASN A 24 -6.89 -26.62 0.50
C ASN A 24 -6.76 -27.66 1.63
N VAL A 25 -7.51 -27.49 2.71
CA VAL A 25 -7.60 -28.48 3.79
C VAL A 25 -9.03 -29.01 3.90
N LYS A 26 -9.18 -30.33 4.07
CA LYS A 26 -10.48 -30.93 4.36
C LYS A 26 -10.80 -30.66 5.83
N THR A 27 -11.92 -29.99 6.11
CA THR A 27 -12.40 -29.82 7.48
C THR A 27 -12.98 -31.13 7.99
N THR A 28 -12.43 -31.64 9.08
CA THR A 28 -13.08 -32.67 9.90
C THR A 28 -13.43 -32.03 11.25
N GLY A 29 -14.64 -31.50 11.35
CA GLY A 29 -15.20 -30.98 12.61
C GLY A 29 -14.97 -29.49 12.90
N GLY A 30 -16.05 -28.71 12.92
CA GLY A 30 -16.30 -27.52 13.75
C GLY A 30 -15.43 -26.25 13.64
N HIS A 31 -14.12 -26.32 13.38
CA HIS A 31 -13.20 -25.17 13.45
C HIS A 31 -12.02 -25.28 12.46
N PRO A 32 -11.32 -24.15 12.20
CA PRO A 32 -11.49 -23.30 11.03
C PRO A 32 -11.11 -23.98 9.69
N ALA A 33 -11.73 -23.51 8.60
CA ALA A 33 -11.66 -24.07 7.26
C ALA A 33 -10.33 -23.85 6.49
N TYR A 34 -9.22 -23.62 7.19
CA TYR A 34 -7.91 -23.39 6.59
C TYR A 34 -6.78 -24.02 7.41
N GLY A 35 -5.68 -24.39 6.73
CA GLY A 35 -4.44 -24.82 7.34
C GLY A 35 -3.36 -23.74 7.29
N ILE A 36 -2.21 -24.02 7.91
CA ILE A 36 -1.06 -23.11 7.90
C ILE A 36 -0.01 -23.63 6.91
N PRO A 37 0.39 -22.83 5.90
CA PRO A 37 1.44 -23.23 4.95
C PRO A 37 2.78 -23.53 5.65
N PRO A 38 3.51 -24.60 5.27
CA PRO A 38 4.76 -24.97 5.92
C PRO A 38 5.86 -23.89 5.92
N GLY A 39 5.80 -22.94 5.00
CA GLY A 39 6.77 -21.85 4.86
C GLY A 39 6.43 -20.56 5.60
N ASN A 40 5.35 -20.51 6.41
CA ASN A 40 5.07 -19.34 7.23
C ASN A 40 6.11 -19.18 8.35
N LEU A 41 6.58 -17.96 8.56
CA LEU A 41 7.69 -17.64 9.45
C LEU A 41 7.41 -18.07 10.90
N PHE A 42 6.19 -17.85 11.37
CA PHE A 42 5.77 -18.07 12.76
C PHE A 42 5.06 -19.40 13.00
N ARG A 43 4.95 -20.28 11.99
CA ARG A 43 4.25 -21.56 12.14
C ARG A 43 4.82 -22.39 13.30
N GLY A 44 4.01 -22.62 14.33
CA GLY A 44 4.35 -23.39 15.53
C GLY A 44 5.38 -22.70 16.43
N LYS A 45 5.59 -21.39 16.29
CA LYS A 45 6.57 -20.61 17.04
C LYS A 45 5.89 -19.71 18.06
N ALA A 46 6.51 -19.50 19.22
CA ALA A 46 5.95 -18.67 20.29
C ALA A 46 6.03 -17.16 19.95
N GLU A 47 6.90 -16.80 19.00
CA GLU A 47 7.20 -15.44 18.59
C GLU A 47 6.08 -14.77 17.79
N GLY A 48 5.08 -15.50 17.29
CA GLY A 48 3.95 -14.91 16.56
C GLY A 48 2.86 -15.89 16.16
N LEU A 49 1.73 -15.37 15.69
CA LEU A 49 0.63 -16.19 15.16
C LEU A 49 1.00 -16.82 13.82
N ASP A 50 0.64 -18.10 13.68
CA ASP A 50 0.94 -18.98 12.55
C ASP A 50 0.56 -18.39 11.18
N GLU A 51 -0.52 -17.61 11.10
CA GLU A 51 -1.03 -17.03 9.86
C GLU A 51 -0.18 -15.86 9.33
N ILE A 52 0.63 -15.23 10.18
CA ILE A 52 1.31 -13.98 9.83
C ILE A 52 2.42 -14.26 8.81
N TYR A 53 2.29 -13.64 7.63
CA TYR A 53 3.32 -13.61 6.59
C TYR A 53 4.15 -12.32 6.66
N ALA A 54 3.49 -11.18 6.83
CA ALA A 54 4.14 -9.89 6.99
C ALA A 54 3.39 -9.02 8.01
N TRP A 55 4.08 -8.11 8.68
CA TRP A 55 3.52 -7.25 9.73
C TRP A 55 4.05 -5.83 9.66
N GLY A 56 3.60 -4.96 10.56
CA GLY A 56 4.02 -3.57 10.57
C GLY A 56 3.34 -2.73 9.49
N PHE A 57 2.08 -3.01 9.16
CA PHE A 57 1.27 -2.14 8.29
C PHE A 57 0.28 -1.33 9.12
N ARG A 58 0.05 -0.07 8.73
CA ARG A 58 -1.06 0.73 9.29
C ARG A 58 -2.40 0.29 8.71
N ASN A 59 -2.52 0.47 7.40
CA ASN A 59 -3.71 0.22 6.62
C ASN A 59 -3.27 -0.30 5.24
N PRO A 60 -3.01 -1.62 5.10
CA PRO A 60 -2.65 -2.25 3.83
C PRO A 60 -3.89 -2.30 2.93
N PHE A 61 -4.28 -1.15 2.37
CA PHE A 61 -5.58 -0.91 1.75
C PHE A 61 -5.83 -1.79 0.52
N ARG A 62 -4.81 -2.01 -0.30
CA ARG A 62 -4.87 -2.92 -1.46
C ARG A 62 -3.60 -3.71 -1.64
N LEU A 63 -3.80 -4.92 -2.14
CA LEU A 63 -2.76 -5.84 -2.56
C LEU A 63 -2.93 -6.14 -4.05
N SER A 64 -1.82 -6.25 -4.78
CA SER A 64 -1.77 -6.78 -6.13
C SER A 64 -0.55 -7.68 -6.31
N PHE A 65 -0.58 -8.53 -7.32
CA PHE A 65 0.49 -9.47 -7.62
C PHE A 65 0.91 -9.32 -9.08
N ASP A 66 2.21 -9.44 -9.34
CA ASP A 66 2.71 -9.60 -10.70
C ASP A 66 2.39 -11.02 -11.22
N ARG A 67 1.24 -11.16 -11.88
CA ARG A 67 0.71 -12.46 -12.34
C ARG A 67 1.48 -13.05 -13.52
N ALA A 68 2.18 -12.22 -14.30
CA ALA A 68 2.89 -12.64 -15.51
C ALA A 68 4.41 -12.74 -15.32
N GLY A 69 4.93 -12.29 -14.17
CA GLY A 69 6.35 -12.40 -13.81
C GLY A 69 6.57 -13.28 -12.58
N ASN A 70 7.30 -12.77 -11.59
CA ASN A 70 7.80 -13.57 -10.47
C ASN A 70 6.80 -13.75 -9.32
N GLY A 71 5.56 -13.28 -9.46
CA GLY A 71 4.56 -13.31 -8.38
C GLY A 71 4.81 -12.27 -7.29
N ASP A 72 5.57 -11.21 -7.60
CA ASP A 72 5.87 -10.11 -6.68
C ASP A 72 4.58 -9.49 -6.12
N MET A 73 4.50 -9.36 -4.79
CA MET A 73 3.34 -8.78 -4.10
C MET A 73 3.56 -7.30 -3.80
N PHE A 74 2.64 -6.46 -4.27
CA PHE A 74 2.62 -5.02 -3.99
C PHE A 74 1.54 -4.71 -2.96
N VAL A 75 1.86 -3.91 -1.96
CA VAL A 75 0.94 -3.54 -0.88
C VAL A 75 0.90 -2.02 -0.74
N SER A 76 -0.25 -1.42 -1.01
CA SER A 76 -0.45 0.01 -0.82
C SER A 76 -0.77 0.31 0.64
N GLY A 77 0.02 1.21 1.24
CA GLY A 77 -0.19 1.71 2.59
C GLY A 77 -0.76 3.12 2.57
N VAL A 78 -1.94 3.30 3.18
CA VAL A 78 -2.57 4.62 3.36
C VAL A 78 -2.08 5.26 4.65
N ALA A 79 -1.61 6.50 4.56
CA ALA A 79 -1.00 7.22 5.68
C ALA A 79 -1.95 7.42 6.87
N GLU A 80 -1.38 7.56 8.06
CA GLU A 80 -2.04 8.25 9.17
C GLU A 80 -1.88 9.77 9.02
N SER A 81 -0.65 10.20 8.79
CA SER A 81 -0.26 11.61 8.84
C SER A 81 0.09 12.12 7.45
N PHE A 82 1.18 11.64 6.86
CA PHE A 82 1.77 12.27 5.68
C PHE A 82 2.13 11.29 4.56
N TRP A 83 2.70 10.14 4.86
CA TRP A 83 3.41 9.36 3.84
C TRP A 83 2.56 8.24 3.28
N GLU A 84 2.06 8.45 2.06
CA GLU A 84 1.42 7.42 1.25
C GLU A 84 2.50 6.51 0.66
N THR A 85 2.26 5.19 0.66
CA THR A 85 3.31 4.22 0.35
C THR A 85 2.84 3.07 -0.54
N VAL A 86 3.79 2.47 -1.26
CA VAL A 86 3.66 1.12 -1.84
C VAL A 86 4.88 0.31 -1.44
N TYR A 87 4.64 -0.87 -0.87
CA TYR A 87 5.67 -1.82 -0.48
C TYR A 87 5.74 -2.97 -1.49
N LEU A 88 6.95 -3.41 -1.80
CA LEU A 88 7.21 -4.66 -2.51
C LEU A 88 7.51 -5.76 -1.48
N VAL A 89 6.54 -6.64 -1.24
CA VAL A 89 6.59 -7.68 -0.20
C VAL A 89 7.11 -8.99 -0.81
N GLN A 90 8.41 -9.02 -1.10
CA GLN A 90 9.09 -10.20 -1.63
C GLN A 90 9.46 -11.23 -0.54
N ARG A 91 9.49 -10.80 0.73
CA ARG A 91 9.88 -11.63 1.86
C ARG A 91 8.98 -11.33 3.05
N GLN A 92 8.81 -12.35 3.88
CA GLN A 92 8.19 -12.24 5.20
C GLN A 92 8.97 -11.27 6.07
N GLY A 93 8.29 -10.42 6.84
CA GLY A 93 8.98 -9.42 7.65
C GLY A 93 8.12 -8.24 8.09
N ASN A 94 8.80 -7.26 8.68
CA ASN A 94 8.22 -6.06 9.27
C ASN A 94 8.31 -4.85 8.35
N TYR A 95 7.20 -4.13 8.15
CA TYR A 95 7.07 -2.96 7.28
C TYR A 95 6.91 -1.64 8.08
N GLY A 96 7.18 -1.69 9.38
CA GLY A 96 7.60 -0.53 10.17
C GLY A 96 6.53 0.16 11.00
N TRP A 97 5.24 0.08 10.64
CA TRP A 97 4.19 0.76 11.40
C TRP A 97 4.02 0.19 12.81
N ALA A 98 3.94 0.97 13.90
CA ALA A 98 3.94 2.43 13.98
C ALA A 98 5.30 3.02 14.44
N ILE A 99 6.41 2.30 14.26
CA ILE A 99 7.76 2.85 14.49
C ILE A 99 8.08 3.88 13.40
N ARG A 100 7.68 3.57 12.15
CA ARG A 100 7.85 4.40 10.96
C ARG A 100 6.55 4.50 10.17
N GLU A 101 6.33 5.64 9.54
CA GLU A 101 5.34 5.84 8.48
C GLU A 101 6.12 6.02 7.18
N GLY A 102 6.11 4.97 6.34
CA GLY A 102 7.03 4.88 5.24
C GLY A 102 8.48 4.86 5.71
N ARG A 103 9.33 5.72 5.17
CA ARG A 103 10.74 5.87 5.56
C ARG A 103 10.94 6.81 6.73
N HIS A 104 9.89 7.49 7.18
CA HIS A 104 9.96 8.53 8.19
C HIS A 104 9.59 8.00 9.58
N CYS A 105 10.21 8.56 10.60
CA CYS A 105 9.87 8.23 11.97
C CYS A 105 8.46 8.69 12.31
N TYR A 106 7.76 7.89 13.10
CA TYR A 106 6.39 8.20 13.48
C TYR A 106 6.20 8.07 14.99
N ILE A 107 5.60 9.11 15.57
CA ILE A 107 5.07 9.09 16.94
C ILE A 107 3.78 9.88 16.90
N ARG A 108 2.66 9.26 17.28
CA ARG A 108 1.31 9.85 17.17
C ARG A 108 1.18 11.22 17.85
N SER A 109 1.75 11.40 19.04
CA SER A 109 1.72 12.69 19.76
C SER A 109 2.49 13.80 19.07
N ARG A 110 3.35 13.46 18.10
CA ARG A 110 4.15 14.38 17.29
C ARG A 110 3.96 14.12 15.79
N ALA A 111 2.76 13.68 15.38
CA ALA A 111 2.43 13.36 14.00
C ALA A 111 2.80 14.47 13.00
N PHE A 112 2.65 15.74 13.41
CA PHE A 112 2.95 16.92 12.58
C PHE A 112 4.36 17.49 12.76
N ASP A 113 5.17 16.91 13.65
CA ASP A 113 6.56 17.27 13.92
C ASP A 113 7.35 16.01 14.33
N PRO A 114 7.46 15.02 13.42
CA PRO A 114 8.04 13.73 13.75
C PRO A 114 9.51 13.87 14.16
N PRO A 115 10.01 13.00 15.04
CA PRO A 115 11.43 12.99 15.39
C PRO A 115 12.28 12.68 14.16
N LYS A 116 13.54 13.11 14.19
CA LYS A 116 14.50 12.84 13.10
C LYS A 116 14.92 11.37 13.04
N ASP A 117 15.04 10.76 14.22
CA ASP A 117 15.58 9.41 14.39
C ASP A 117 14.58 8.49 15.11
N CYS A 118 14.60 7.22 14.72
CA CYS A 118 13.78 6.14 15.24
C CYS A 118 14.46 4.80 14.92
N PRO A 119 14.04 3.71 15.59
CA PRO A 119 14.55 2.38 15.29
C PRO A 119 14.37 1.99 13.82
N ARG A 120 15.39 1.33 13.26
CA ARG A 120 15.34 0.67 11.95
C ARG A 120 15.10 -0.84 12.06
N HIS A 121 14.98 -1.33 13.28
CA HIS A 121 14.66 -2.72 13.59
C HIS A 121 13.37 -2.77 14.42
N GLY A 122 12.60 -3.83 14.25
CA GLY A 122 11.40 -4.10 15.03
C GLY A 122 11.70 -4.74 16.39
N PRO A 123 10.65 -5.04 17.18
CA PRO A 123 10.80 -5.63 18.51
C PRO A 123 11.46 -7.01 18.55
N LEU A 124 11.48 -7.76 17.44
CA LEU A 124 12.16 -9.06 17.34
C LEU A 124 13.60 -8.92 16.82
N GLY A 125 14.12 -7.69 16.70
CA GLY A 125 15.45 -7.40 16.16
C GLY A 125 15.54 -7.49 14.63
N GLU A 126 14.43 -7.73 13.95
CA GLU A 126 14.33 -7.82 12.50
C GLU A 126 14.44 -6.45 11.83
N ARG A 127 15.04 -6.40 10.64
CA ARG A 127 15.12 -5.15 9.86
C ARG A 127 13.72 -4.73 9.40
N ILE A 128 13.43 -3.43 9.51
CA ILE A 128 12.24 -2.84 8.92
C ILE A 128 12.46 -2.63 7.41
N HIS A 129 11.52 -3.13 6.60
CA HIS A 129 11.52 -2.96 5.15
C HIS A 129 10.95 -1.59 4.75
N ASP A 130 11.69 -0.85 3.95
CA ASP A 130 11.26 0.44 3.39
C ASP A 130 10.28 0.22 2.21
N PRO A 131 9.38 1.18 1.93
CA PRO A 131 8.55 1.16 0.72
C PRO A 131 9.40 1.36 -0.54
N ILE A 132 8.86 0.95 -1.69
CA ILE A 132 9.41 1.23 -3.01
C ILE A 132 8.87 2.53 -3.62
N ILE A 133 7.67 2.96 -3.21
CA ILE A 133 7.09 4.24 -3.60
C ILE A 133 6.65 4.96 -2.32
N GLU A 134 6.95 6.24 -2.23
CA GLU A 134 6.56 7.10 -1.12
C GLU A 134 6.29 8.52 -1.62
N TYR A 135 5.22 9.13 -1.13
CA TYR A 135 4.95 10.54 -1.37
C TYR A 135 4.12 11.15 -0.25
N ALA A 136 4.21 12.47 -0.11
CA ALA A 136 3.44 13.21 0.88
C ALA A 136 2.00 13.45 0.42
N ASN A 137 1.03 13.19 1.30
CA ASN A 137 -0.35 13.61 1.12
C ASN A 137 -0.57 15.07 1.53
N TRP A 138 -1.77 15.59 1.25
CA TRP A 138 -2.15 16.98 1.47
C TRP A 138 -2.04 17.46 2.92
N SER A 139 -2.01 16.57 3.91
CA SER A 139 -1.91 16.96 5.33
C SER A 139 -0.62 17.70 5.66
N VAL A 140 0.45 17.57 4.86
CA VAL A 140 1.68 18.38 5.05
C VAL A 140 1.44 19.88 4.88
N LYS A 141 0.35 20.28 4.21
CA LYS A 141 -0.05 21.69 4.04
C LYS A 141 -0.72 22.30 5.27
N ARG A 142 -1.04 21.52 6.30
CA ARG A 142 -1.65 22.06 7.52
C ARG A 142 -0.74 23.13 8.14
N PRO A 143 -1.27 24.26 8.63
CA PRO A 143 -0.45 25.37 9.13
C PRO A 143 0.56 24.96 10.22
N TRP A 144 0.16 24.03 11.09
CA TRP A 144 0.98 23.51 12.19
C TRP A 144 1.96 22.40 11.79
N SER A 145 1.96 21.92 10.54
CA SER A 145 2.94 20.93 10.07
C SER A 145 4.35 21.51 10.08
N LYS A 146 5.30 20.82 10.71
CA LYS A 146 6.74 21.11 10.62
C LYS A 146 7.39 20.40 9.44
N VAL A 147 6.73 19.40 8.85
CA VAL A 147 7.16 18.74 7.61
C VAL A 147 6.78 19.63 6.42
N LYS A 148 7.79 20.12 5.70
CA LYS A 148 7.65 21.04 4.54
C LYS A 148 8.13 20.35 3.27
N VAL A 149 7.21 19.66 2.61
CA VAL A 149 7.41 19.01 1.31
C VAL A 149 6.22 19.29 0.40
N ALA A 150 6.40 19.15 -0.91
CA ALA A 150 5.30 19.27 -1.86
C ALA A 150 4.37 18.05 -1.72
N PRO A 151 3.06 18.24 -1.48
CA PRO A 151 2.12 17.13 -1.48
C PRO A 151 1.88 16.67 -2.93
N MET A 152 1.71 15.37 -3.10
CA MET A 152 1.34 14.78 -4.38
C MET A 152 -0.10 14.27 -4.41
N GLY A 153 -0.78 14.04 -3.28
CA GLY A 153 -2.11 13.45 -3.26
C GLY A 153 -2.83 13.56 -1.92
N THR A 154 -3.80 12.69 -1.67
CA THR A 154 -4.58 12.65 -0.43
C THR A 154 -4.63 11.26 0.20
N ALA A 155 -4.80 10.21 -0.61
CA ALA A 155 -4.81 8.83 -0.15
C ALA A 155 -4.50 7.89 -1.33
N ASN A 156 -3.49 7.04 -1.19
CA ASN A 156 -3.17 6.02 -2.20
C ASN A 156 -4.32 4.99 -2.29
N VAL A 157 -4.78 4.71 -3.50
CA VAL A 157 -5.91 3.77 -3.73
C VAL A 157 -5.52 2.42 -4.30
N GLY A 158 -4.22 2.12 -4.41
CA GLY A 158 -3.73 0.87 -4.99
C GLY A 158 -3.21 1.04 -6.41
N GLY A 159 -2.61 -0.04 -6.90
CA GLY A 159 -2.07 -0.11 -8.25
C GLY A 159 -1.71 -1.53 -8.66
N PHE A 160 -1.28 -1.67 -9.91
CA PHE A 160 -0.93 -2.93 -10.55
C PHE A 160 0.35 -2.74 -11.36
N LEU A 161 1.18 -3.78 -11.43
CA LEU A 161 2.25 -3.82 -12.41
C LEU A 161 1.63 -4.09 -13.79
N TYR A 162 1.74 -3.16 -14.73
CA TYR A 162 1.04 -3.27 -16.00
C TYR A 162 1.66 -4.35 -16.89
N ARG A 163 0.84 -5.34 -17.26
CA ARG A 163 1.20 -6.48 -18.12
C ARG A 163 0.37 -6.57 -19.41
N GLY A 164 -0.52 -5.60 -19.63
CA GLY A 164 -1.30 -5.49 -20.86
C GLY A 164 -0.44 -5.15 -22.09
N ALA A 165 -1.04 -5.35 -23.26
CA ALA A 165 -0.41 -5.11 -24.55
C ALA A 165 -0.93 -3.83 -25.23
N ALA A 166 -2.09 -3.30 -24.81
CA ALA A 166 -2.70 -2.14 -25.45
C ALA A 166 -1.89 -0.84 -25.25
N ILE A 167 -1.08 -0.74 -24.19
CA ILE A 167 -0.27 0.43 -23.86
C ILE A 167 1.20 0.02 -23.65
N PRO A 168 1.98 -0.24 -24.73
CA PRO A 168 3.35 -0.73 -24.62
C PRO A 168 4.27 0.14 -23.73
N ALA A 169 4.05 1.45 -23.70
CA ALA A 169 4.83 2.38 -22.87
C ALA A 169 4.65 2.20 -21.35
N LEU A 170 3.60 1.48 -20.92
CA LEU A 170 3.37 1.17 -19.50
C LEU A 170 3.86 -0.24 -19.15
N HIS A 171 4.26 -1.08 -20.11
CA HIS A 171 4.60 -2.46 -19.82
C HIS A 171 5.76 -2.57 -18.81
N GLY A 172 5.53 -3.29 -17.71
CA GLY A 172 6.47 -3.43 -16.61
C GLY A 172 6.54 -2.23 -15.65
N ARG A 173 5.71 -1.21 -15.83
CA ARG A 173 5.58 -0.08 -14.90
C ARG A 173 4.47 -0.35 -13.88
N PHE A 174 4.67 0.08 -12.64
CA PHE A 174 3.63 0.00 -11.62
C PHE A 174 2.69 1.19 -11.74
N VAL A 175 1.48 0.97 -12.23
CA VAL A 175 0.47 2.00 -12.43
C VAL A 175 -0.42 2.05 -11.19
N PHE A 176 -0.49 3.21 -10.55
CA PHE A 176 -1.22 3.38 -9.29
C PHE A 176 -1.96 4.71 -9.23
N GLY A 177 -2.91 4.78 -8.30
CA GLY A 177 -3.80 5.91 -8.16
C GLY A 177 -3.71 6.59 -6.80
N ASP A 178 -4.08 7.87 -6.79
CA ASP A 178 -4.47 8.58 -5.57
C ASP A 178 -5.91 9.10 -5.69
N PHE A 179 -6.65 9.03 -4.59
CA PHE A 179 -8.05 9.41 -4.50
C PHE A 179 -8.33 10.81 -5.03
N SER A 180 -7.47 11.78 -4.71
CA SER A 180 -7.55 13.18 -5.16
C SER A 180 -6.24 13.92 -4.92
N SER A 181 -5.94 14.95 -5.72
CA SER A 181 -4.79 15.83 -5.47
C SER A 181 -4.98 16.73 -4.25
N VAL A 182 -6.24 17.04 -3.92
CA VAL A 182 -6.62 17.85 -2.76
C VAL A 182 -7.87 17.27 -2.08
N ILE A 183 -8.05 17.53 -0.78
CA ILE A 183 -9.12 16.92 0.02
C ILE A 183 -10.53 17.29 -0.48
N MET A 184 -10.74 18.57 -0.82
CA MET A 184 -12.08 19.13 -1.02
C MET A 184 -12.63 18.92 -2.44
N LYS A 185 -11.77 18.82 -3.46
CA LYS A 185 -12.16 18.80 -4.87
C LYS A 185 -11.95 17.41 -5.49
N PRO A 186 -12.94 16.85 -6.21
CA PRO A 186 -12.71 15.69 -7.08
C PRO A 186 -11.53 15.98 -8.02
N SER A 187 -10.44 15.23 -7.85
CA SER A 187 -9.19 15.48 -8.56
C SER A 187 -8.29 14.25 -8.59
N GLY A 188 -8.88 13.08 -8.86
CA GLY A 188 -8.19 11.79 -8.85
C GLY A 188 -6.94 11.80 -9.72
N GLN A 189 -5.91 11.07 -9.33
CA GLN A 189 -4.63 11.10 -10.02
C GLN A 189 -4.15 9.71 -10.38
N LEU A 190 -3.61 9.58 -11.57
CA LEU A 190 -3.01 8.36 -12.08
C LEU A 190 -1.51 8.59 -12.26
N PHE A 191 -0.72 7.63 -11.78
CA PHE A 191 0.74 7.67 -11.82
C PHE A 191 1.28 6.36 -12.38
N ALA A 192 2.52 6.40 -12.89
CA ALA A 192 3.29 5.21 -13.21
C ALA A 192 4.67 5.30 -12.56
N ALA A 193 5.07 4.23 -11.88
CA ALA A 193 6.38 4.10 -11.27
C ALA A 193 7.24 3.10 -12.06
N MET A 194 8.54 3.38 -12.10
CA MET A 194 9.55 2.48 -12.68
C MET A 194 10.63 2.19 -11.64
N SER A 195 11.10 0.93 -11.59
CA SER A 195 12.19 0.54 -10.73
C SER A 195 13.47 1.31 -11.06
N THR A 196 14.32 1.50 -10.05
CA THR A 196 15.64 2.10 -10.23
C THR A 196 16.71 1.03 -10.15
N THR A 197 17.88 1.30 -10.72
CA THR A 197 19.06 0.42 -10.59
C THR A 197 19.69 0.48 -9.20
N ASN A 198 19.33 1.49 -8.40
CA ASN A 198 19.90 1.72 -7.08
C ASN A 198 19.14 0.90 -6.02
N TRP A 199 19.80 -0.11 -5.47
CA TRP A 199 19.20 -0.97 -4.46
C TRP A 199 18.71 -0.15 -3.25
N GLY A 200 17.42 -0.32 -2.89
CA GLY A 200 16.81 0.37 -1.75
C GLY A 200 16.44 1.84 -1.99
N ALA A 201 16.61 2.36 -3.21
CA ALA A 201 16.06 3.64 -3.61
C ALA A 201 14.56 3.54 -3.93
N LEU A 202 13.85 4.65 -3.75
CA LEU A 202 12.48 4.76 -4.22
C LEU A 202 12.43 4.68 -5.75
N TRP A 203 11.35 4.12 -6.27
CA TRP A 203 11.04 4.07 -7.68
C TRP A 203 10.72 5.47 -8.19
N THR A 204 11.07 5.75 -9.45
CA THR A 204 10.75 7.05 -10.06
C THR A 204 9.28 7.07 -10.44
N VAL A 205 8.57 8.11 -10.03
CA VAL A 205 7.12 8.26 -10.23
C VAL A 205 6.85 9.39 -11.21
N ASP A 206 6.10 9.06 -12.27
CA ASP A 206 5.56 10.03 -13.22
C ASP A 206 4.05 10.15 -13.06
N LYS A 207 3.53 11.38 -13.13
CA LYS A 207 2.10 11.63 -13.22
C LYS A 207 1.64 11.38 -14.65
N LEU A 208 0.72 10.43 -14.84
CA LEU A 208 0.13 10.13 -16.14
C LEU A 208 -1.06 11.06 -16.42
N HIS A 209 -1.95 11.23 -15.45
CA HIS A 209 -3.17 11.99 -15.67
C HIS A 209 -3.77 12.54 -14.36
N GLN A 210 -4.56 13.60 -14.48
CA GLN A 210 -5.46 14.07 -13.43
C GLN A 210 -6.88 14.07 -13.95
N LEU A 211 -7.75 13.37 -13.23
CA LEU A 211 -9.17 13.26 -13.47
C LEU A 211 -9.90 14.43 -12.81
N ASP A 212 -11.04 14.82 -13.37
CA ASP A 212 -12.01 15.76 -12.76
C ASP A 212 -13.02 15.06 -11.83
N VAL A 213 -12.78 13.78 -11.54
CA VAL A 213 -13.54 12.89 -10.66
C VAL A 213 -12.59 12.24 -9.65
N ARG A 214 -13.09 11.66 -8.55
CA ARG A 214 -12.24 10.93 -7.59
C ARG A 214 -11.91 9.55 -8.13
N LEU A 215 -10.65 9.14 -7.99
CA LEU A 215 -10.20 7.80 -8.35
C LEU A 215 -10.32 6.89 -7.13
N HIS A 216 -11.34 6.04 -7.08
CA HIS A 216 -11.60 5.18 -5.93
C HIS A 216 -10.70 3.95 -5.90
N SER A 217 -10.35 3.42 -7.07
CA SER A 217 -9.50 2.24 -7.23
C SER A 217 -9.07 2.04 -8.68
N LEU A 218 -8.19 1.07 -8.90
CA LEU A 218 -7.88 0.48 -10.20
C LEU A 218 -8.31 -0.99 -10.18
N ALA A 219 -8.51 -1.58 -11.35
CA ALA A 219 -8.67 -3.01 -11.54
C ALA A 219 -7.88 -3.50 -12.75
N GLU A 220 -7.62 -4.80 -12.81
CA GLU A 220 -6.90 -5.49 -13.87
C GLU A 220 -7.80 -6.62 -14.44
N ASP A 221 -7.88 -6.76 -15.76
CA ASP A 221 -8.54 -7.90 -16.40
C ASP A 221 -7.58 -9.08 -16.65
N GLY A 222 -8.09 -10.18 -17.20
CA GLY A 222 -7.30 -11.39 -17.46
C GLY A 222 -6.18 -11.22 -18.49
N GLN A 223 -6.15 -10.08 -19.19
CA GLN A 223 -5.21 -9.73 -20.24
C GLN A 223 -4.18 -8.70 -19.75
N GLY A 224 -4.25 -8.31 -18.47
CA GLY A 224 -3.35 -7.32 -17.88
C GLY A 224 -3.72 -5.87 -18.22
N GLU A 225 -4.90 -5.62 -18.82
CA GLU A 225 -5.38 -4.28 -19.09
C GLU A 225 -6.02 -3.66 -17.85
N LEU A 226 -5.83 -2.35 -17.68
CA LEU A 226 -6.25 -1.66 -16.47
C LEU A 226 -7.54 -0.88 -16.66
N TYR A 227 -8.29 -0.80 -15.57
CA TYR A 227 -9.53 -0.05 -15.47
C TYR A 227 -9.46 0.90 -14.28
N LEU A 228 -10.04 2.09 -14.44
CA LEU A 228 -10.17 3.09 -13.39
C LEU A 228 -11.58 3.02 -12.82
N LEU A 229 -11.69 2.95 -11.50
CA LEU A 229 -12.96 2.94 -10.78
C LEU A 229 -13.12 4.32 -10.14
N THR A 230 -14.10 5.10 -10.58
CA THR A 230 -14.26 6.49 -10.17
C THR A 230 -15.59 6.75 -9.51
N THR A 231 -15.65 7.79 -8.68
CA THR A 231 -16.89 8.30 -8.10
C THR A 231 -16.82 9.82 -8.00
N ALA A 232 -17.92 10.52 -8.28
CA ALA A 232 -17.98 11.96 -8.02
C ALA A 232 -18.06 12.25 -6.52
N LEU A 233 -18.74 11.36 -5.79
CA LEU A 233 -18.99 11.48 -4.36
C LEU A 233 -17.89 10.76 -3.58
N GLY A 234 -17.27 11.45 -2.62
CA GLY A 234 -16.17 10.90 -1.81
C GLY A 234 -16.61 9.92 -0.71
N ILE A 235 -17.89 9.53 -0.71
CA ILE A 235 -18.55 8.66 0.26
C ILE A 235 -19.45 7.68 -0.52
N PRO A 236 -19.74 6.48 0.02
CA PRO A 236 -20.45 5.42 -0.69
C PRO A 236 -21.98 5.69 -0.74
N VAL A 237 -22.37 6.81 -1.32
CA VAL A 237 -23.78 7.19 -1.53
C VAL A 237 -23.99 7.63 -2.96
N GLY A 238 -25.25 7.60 -3.43
CA GLY A 238 -25.63 8.00 -4.78
C GLY A 238 -25.27 6.96 -5.85
N ASN A 239 -25.21 7.42 -7.11
CA ASN A 239 -25.13 6.58 -8.31
C ASN A 239 -24.05 7.07 -9.29
N THR A 240 -22.99 7.72 -8.79
CA THR A 240 -21.96 8.37 -9.62
C THR A 240 -20.77 7.47 -9.96
N GLY A 241 -20.82 6.20 -9.56
CA GLY A 241 -19.78 5.21 -9.82
C GLY A 241 -19.64 4.91 -11.31
N LYS A 242 -18.40 4.85 -11.79
CA LYS A 242 -18.08 4.49 -13.19
C LYS A 242 -16.83 3.61 -13.26
N VAL A 243 -16.79 2.73 -14.26
CA VAL A 243 -15.63 1.93 -14.64
C VAL A 243 -15.16 2.39 -16.00
N TRP A 244 -13.87 2.72 -16.12
CA TRP A 244 -13.26 3.21 -17.35
C TRP A 244 -12.14 2.28 -17.76
N LYS A 245 -12.06 1.89 -19.03
CA LYS A 245 -10.88 1.20 -19.53
C LYS A 245 -9.77 2.22 -19.79
N LEU A 246 -8.56 1.94 -19.29
CA LEU A 246 -7.38 2.71 -19.63
C LEU A 246 -6.94 2.35 -21.05
N LEU A 247 -6.78 3.36 -21.90
CA LEU A 247 -6.38 3.21 -23.30
C LEU A 247 -5.16 4.12 -23.57
N PRO A 248 -4.36 3.83 -24.60
CA PRO A 248 -3.31 4.75 -25.01
C PRO A 248 -3.94 6.08 -25.43
N GLY A 249 -3.25 7.19 -25.15
CA GLY A 249 -3.69 8.50 -25.66
C GLY A 249 -3.67 8.48 -27.18
N THR A 250 -4.74 8.98 -27.81
CA THR A 250 -4.69 9.31 -29.24
C THR A 250 -3.67 10.43 -29.45
N PRO A 251 -2.83 10.35 -30.50
CA PRO A 251 -1.96 11.44 -30.93
C PRO A 251 -2.72 12.75 -31.16
#